data_AF-A0A828Y486-F1
#
_entry.id   AF-A0A828Y486-F1
#
_cell.length_a   1.000
_cell.length_b   1.000
_cell.length_c   1.000
_cell.angle_alpha   90.00
_cell.angle_beta   90.00
_cell.angle_gamma   90.00
#
_symmetry.space_group_name_H-M   'P 1'
#
loop_
_entity.id
_entity.type
_entity.pdbx_description
1 polymer ?
#
loop_
_entity_poly.entity_id
_entity_poly.type
_entity_poly.pdbx_seq_one_letter_code
_entity_poly.pdbx_strand_id
1 'polypeptide(L)'
;MEYLIYEGLKFSIEWYYDERFKSQALAYYETLSVDERDDFLVLVKVLAEKGQIFNKEKLRNEGDKNFCIQTKAKSILVFFYRR
;
A
#
# COMPACT_ATOMS: atom_id res chain seq x y z
N MET A 1 -12.47 0.48 14.43
CA MET A 1 -11.08 0.25 13.96
C MET A 1 -10.99 0.85 12.58
N GLU A 2 -10.08 1.81 12.38
CA GLU A 2 -9.84 2.40 11.06
C GLU A 2 -8.86 1.52 10.31
N TYR A 3 -9.38 0.73 9.38
CA TYR A 3 -8.59 -0.06 8.42
C TYR A 3 -8.16 0.78 7.22
N LEU A 4 -8.82 1.92 7.02
CA LEU A 4 -8.70 2.76 5.85
C LEU A 4 -7.43 3.62 5.91
N ILE A 5 -6.60 3.52 4.88
CA ILE A 5 -5.46 4.40 4.66
C ILE A 5 -5.92 5.62 3.87
N TYR A 6 -6.62 5.37 2.77
CA TYR A 6 -7.13 6.42 1.88
C TYR A 6 -8.26 5.87 1.02
N GLU A 7 -9.31 6.68 0.82
CA GLU A 7 -10.39 6.41 -0.12
C GLU A 7 -10.25 7.37 -1.32
N GLY A 8 -10.06 6.80 -2.51
CA GLY A 8 -9.98 7.56 -3.76
C GLY A 8 -11.09 7.20 -4.73
N LEU A 9 -11.13 7.90 -5.86
CA LEU A 9 -12.18 7.70 -6.88
C LEU A 9 -12.21 6.31 -7.52
N LYS A 10 -11.10 5.55 -7.49
CA LYS A 10 -10.99 4.23 -8.12
C LYS A 10 -10.95 3.10 -7.10
N PHE A 11 -10.20 3.27 -6.03
CA PHE A 11 -10.02 2.24 -5.00
C PHE A 11 -10.03 2.85 -3.60
N SER A 12 -10.59 2.09 -2.66
CA SER A 12 -10.34 2.26 -1.22
C SER A 12 -9.16 1.39 -0.84
N ILE A 13 -8.15 1.98 -0.20
CA ILE A 13 -6.93 1.27 0.21
C ILE A 13 -6.95 1.13 1.72
N GLU A 14 -6.78 -0.11 2.17
CA GLU A 14 -6.91 -0.49 3.57
C GLU A 14 -5.71 -1.34 4.00
N TRP A 15 -5.38 -1.31 5.29
CA TRP A 15 -4.45 -2.25 5.90
C TRP A 15 -5.07 -3.64 5.97
N TYR A 16 -4.33 -4.64 5.51
CA TYR A 16 -4.69 -6.03 5.72
C TYR A 16 -4.37 -6.46 7.16
N TYR A 17 -5.29 -7.19 7.79
CA TYR A 17 -5.12 -7.79 9.11
C TYR A 17 -5.33 -9.29 9.03
N ASP A 18 -4.52 -10.04 9.78
CA ASP A 18 -4.70 -11.48 9.93
C ASP A 18 -5.85 -11.84 10.89
N GLU A 19 -6.11 -13.13 11.06
CA GLU A 19 -7.14 -13.68 11.98
C GLU A 19 -6.93 -13.28 13.46
N ARG A 20 -5.75 -12.75 13.80
CA ARG A 20 -5.39 -12.28 15.14
C ARG A 20 -5.40 -10.76 15.25
N PHE A 21 -5.99 -10.07 14.28
CA PHE A 21 -6.03 -8.60 14.19
C PHE A 21 -4.64 -7.96 14.21
N LYS A 22 -3.64 -8.60 13.59
CA LYS A 22 -2.31 -8.02 13.38
C LYS A 22 -2.12 -7.66 11.91
N SER A 23 -1.60 -6.46 11.67
CA SER A 23 -1.18 -6.02 10.35
C SER A 23 0.33 -5.91 10.27
N GLN A 24 0.95 -6.83 9.54
CA GLN A 24 2.40 -6.81 9.31
C GLN A 24 2.81 -5.57 8.50
N ALA A 25 1.97 -5.16 7.55
CA ALA A 25 2.21 -3.98 6.72
C ALA A 25 2.16 -2.69 7.55
N LEU A 26 1.17 -2.54 8.42
CA LEU A 26 1.08 -1.39 9.35
C LEU A 26 2.28 -1.37 10.30
N ALA A 27 2.61 -2.51 10.92
CA ALA A 27 3.76 -2.60 11.81
C ALA A 27 5.07 -2.21 11.12
N TYR A 28 5.26 -2.58 9.85
CA TYR A 28 6.41 -2.13 9.06
C TYR A 28 6.35 -0.63 8.75
N TYR A 29 5.21 -0.12 8.31
CA TYR A 29 5.00 1.31 8.03
C TYR A 29 5.34 2.19 9.26
N GLU A 30 4.98 1.74 10.46
CA GLU A 30 5.30 2.41 11.73
C GLU A 30 6.81 2.39 12.07
N THR A 31 7.63 1.58 11.40
CA THR A 31 9.10 1.63 11.56
C THR A 31 9.79 2.61 10.60
N LEU A 32 9.07 3.09 9.58
CA LEU A 32 9.61 4.01 8.57
C LEU A 32 9.84 5.42 9.13
N SER A 33 10.80 6.13 8.54
CA SER A 33 10.98 7.57 8.76
C SER A 33 9.79 8.38 8.23
N VAL A 34 9.65 9.63 8.68
CA VAL A 34 8.55 10.52 8.24
C VAL A 34 8.56 10.68 6.71
N ASP A 35 9.72 10.93 6.11
CA ASP A 35 9.85 11.08 4.66
C ASP A 35 9.42 9.81 3.90
N GLU A 36 9.79 8.63 4.40
CA GLU A 36 9.39 7.35 3.78
C GLU A 36 7.89 7.07 3.91
N ARG A 37 7.28 7.49 5.01
CA ARG A 37 5.83 7.40 5.21
C ARG A 37 5.09 8.32 4.26
N ASP A 38 5.56 9.55 4.11
CA ASP A 38 4.98 10.53 3.18
C ASP A 38 5.09 10.04 1.73
N ASP A 39 6.26 9.54 1.33
CA ASP A 39 6.46 8.92 0.01
C ASP A 39 5.48 7.75 -0.23
N PHE A 40 5.28 6.89 0.77
CA PHE A 40 4.31 5.80 0.70
C PHE A 40 2.87 6.32 0.55
N LEU A 41 2.45 7.29 1.35
CA LEU A 41 1.10 7.85 1.30
C LEU A 41 0.80 8.54 -0.04
N VAL A 42 1.80 9.19 -0.64
CA VAL A 42 1.68 9.75 -2.00
C VAL A 42 1.40 8.64 -3.02
N LEU A 43 2.09 7.51 -2.93
CA LEU A 43 1.87 6.37 -3.83
C LEU A 43 0.49 5.73 -3.62
N VAL A 44 0.08 5.55 -2.36
CA VAL A 44 -1.26 5.09 -1.99
C VAL A 44 -2.32 6.01 -2.59
N LYS A 45 -2.21 7.32 -2.41
CA LYS A 45 -3.15 8.30 -2.96
C LYS A 45 -3.22 8.21 -4.48
N VAL A 46 -2.08 8.17 -5.18
CA VAL A 46 -2.05 8.05 -6.64
C VAL A 46 -2.73 6.75 -7.10
N LEU A 47 -2.49 5.64 -6.39
CA LEU A 47 -3.12 4.37 -6.71
C LEU A 47 -4.63 4.40 -6.48
N ALA A 48 -5.08 4.95 -5.35
CA ALA A 48 -6.49 5.07 -5.00
C ALA A 48 -7.28 5.95 -5.98
N GLU A 49 -6.66 7.04 -6.47
CA GLU A 49 -7.31 8.00 -7.36
C GLU A 49 -7.28 7.57 -8.83
N LYS A 50 -6.14 7.03 -9.29
CA LYS A 50 -5.93 6.75 -10.73
C LYS A 50 -6.09 5.27 -11.07
N GLY A 51 -6.04 4.40 -10.07
CA GLY A 51 -6.04 2.95 -10.23
C GLY A 51 -4.73 2.36 -10.74
N GLN A 52 -3.70 3.19 -10.92
CA GLN A 52 -2.40 2.75 -11.42
C GLN A 52 -1.28 3.72 -11.00
N ILE A 53 -0.10 3.17 -10.76
CA ILE A 53 1.14 3.92 -10.60
C ILE A 53 1.96 3.71 -11.87
N PHE A 54 2.23 4.79 -12.61
CA PHE A 54 2.95 4.73 -13.89
C PHE A 54 4.44 4.44 -13.75
N ASN A 55 5.03 4.74 -12.58
CA ASN A 55 6.43 4.47 -12.31
C ASN A 55 6.63 3.01 -11.89
N LYS A 56 7.12 2.19 -12.83
CA LYS A 56 7.36 0.75 -12.65
C LYS A 56 8.43 0.42 -11.59
N GLU A 57 9.28 1.36 -11.23
CA GLU A 57 10.25 1.18 -10.14
C GLU A 57 9.58 1.34 -8.77
N LYS A 58 8.51 2.14 -8.69
CA LYS A 58 7.76 2.39 -7.45
C LYS A 58 6.62 1.40 -7.22
N LEU A 59 6.05 0.84 -8.28
CA LEU A 59 5.07 -0.24 -8.23
C LEU A 59 5.55 -1.41 -9.10
N ARG A 60 6.13 -2.42 -8.47
CA ARG A 60 6.53 -3.65 -9.16
C ARG A 60 5.35 -4.62 -9.18
N ASN A 61 5.09 -5.22 -10.35
CA ASN A 61 4.19 -6.36 -10.47
C ASN A 61 5.02 -7.63 -10.27
N GLU A 62 4.77 -8.37 -9.20
CA GLU A 62 5.48 -9.62 -8.89
C GLU A 62 4.82 -10.86 -9.51
N GLY A 63 3.77 -10.69 -10.32
CA GLY A 63 2.96 -11.78 -10.87
C GLY A 63 1.71 -12.04 -10.01
N ASP A 64 0.75 -12.78 -10.58
CA ASP A 64 -0.48 -13.24 -9.88
C ASP A 64 -1.30 -12.16 -9.14
N LYS A 65 -1.30 -10.92 -9.66
CA LYS A 65 -2.02 -9.75 -9.10
C LYS A 65 -1.43 -9.24 -7.76
N ASN A 66 -0.19 -9.62 -7.48
CA ASN A 66 0.57 -9.16 -6.33
C ASN A 66 1.44 -7.98 -6.77
N PHE A 67 1.25 -6.84 -6.12
CA PHE A 67 1.99 -5.62 -6.40
C PHE A 67 2.81 -5.21 -5.19
N CYS A 68 3.98 -4.61 -5.41
CA CYS A 68 4.84 -4.14 -4.33
C CYS A 68 5.04 -2.62 -4.44
N ILE A 69 4.70 -1.89 -3.38
CA ILE A 69 5.14 -0.50 -3.20
C ILE A 69 6.54 -0.54 -2.59
N GLN A 70 7.54 -0.11 -3.37
CA GLN A 70 8.93 -0.12 -2.94
C GLN A 70 9.24 1.10 -2.07
N THR A 71 9.69 0.89 -0.84
CA THR A 71 10.34 1.93 -0.02
C THR A 71 11.86 1.77 -0.14
N LYS A 72 12.65 2.69 0.43
CA LYS A 72 14.12 2.64 0.36
C LYS A 72 14.72 1.38 0.98
N ALA A 73 14.06 0.79 1.97
CA ALA A 73 14.60 -0.34 2.73
C ALA A 73 13.89 -1.68 2.46
N LYS A 74 12.55 -1.70 2.30
CA LYS A 74 11.77 -2.92 2.00
C LYS A 74 10.55 -2.58 1.14
N SER A 75 9.81 -3.60 0.73
CA SER A 75 8.58 -3.42 -0.06
C SER A 75 7.35 -3.75 0.77
N ILE A 76 6.28 -2.98 0.58
CA ILE A 76 4.94 -3.28 1.09
C ILE A 76 4.15 -3.96 -0.01
N LEU A 77 3.67 -5.16 0.28
CA LEU A 77 2.87 -5.96 -0.63
C LEU A 77 1.42 -5.44 -0.65
N VAL A 78 0.88 -5.30 -1.85
CA VAL A 78 -0.43 -4.75 -2.19
C VAL A 78 -1.15 -5.75 -3.07
N PHE A 79 -2.39 -6.02 -2.72
CA PHE A 79 -3.25 -6.95 -3.45
C PHE A 79 -4.57 -6.29 -3.75
N PHE A 80 -5.14 -6.65 -4.89
CA PHE A 80 -6.47 -6.19 -5.29
C PHE A 80 -7.48 -7.29 -5.00
N TYR A 81 -8.52 -6.94 -4.24
CA TYR A 81 -9.65 -7.83 -3.99
C TYR A 81 -10.95 -7.09 -4.34
N ARG A 82 -11.96 -7.85 -4.74
CA ARG A 82 -13.30 -7.33 -4.96
C ARG A 82 -14.14 -7.71 -3.75
N ARG A 83 -14.78 -6.73 -3.10
CA ARG A 83 -15.80 -6.98 -2.08
C ARG A 83 -17.07 -7.53 -2.73
#